data_AF-A0A4D9EHC2-F1
#
_entry.id   AF-A0A4D9EHC2-F1
#
_cell.length_a   1.000
_cell.length_b   1.000
_cell.length_c   1.000
_cell.angle_alpha   90.00
_cell.angle_beta   90.00
_cell.angle_gamma   90.00
#
_symmetry.space_group_name_H-M   'P 1'
#
loop_
_entity.id
_entity.type
_entity.pdbx_description
1 polymer ?
#
loop_
_entity_poly.entity_id
_entity_poly.type
_entity_poly.pdbx_seq_one_letter_code
_entity_poly.pdbx_strand_id
1 'polypeptide(L)'
;MDLKKNFWKQGNYEKLLQDGYLLFQQVPMVEIDGMKMVQTRAILSYIAAKYNLYGKDLKERALIDMFEEGTTDLMGLILMCPFLSAENKEKQHAVIIQKATNTSQSMKRYHGQDFLVGNQFSWADVHLLEAILMVEEKKSSVLSEFPQLQAFKVRISNIPTVKKFLEPGSQRKPVAGNQTLELMAGKPKLYYFNGRGRMESIRWLLAAVGVEFEEEFLETREQYEKLLQDGALLFQQVPMVEIDGMKMVQTRAILSYVAGKHNLYGKDLKERAMYSINNLHKYIGFHSKAVSSAEQFRAGMEVECPFQCPVLGEFREAECSYPDLARPLGERPYFCAGDL
;
A
#
# COMPACT_ATOMS: atom_id res chain seq x y z
N MET A 1 17.50 -6.01 27.37
CA MET A 1 17.50 -4.63 26.81
C MET A 1 16.64 -4.68 25.55
N ASP A 2 15.36 -4.34 25.69
CA ASP A 2 14.32 -4.55 24.67
C ASP A 2 14.46 -3.59 23.49
N LEU A 3 14.76 -4.13 22.30
CA LEU A 3 14.88 -3.39 21.04
C LEU A 3 13.55 -3.30 20.26
N LYS A 4 12.41 -3.39 20.94
CA LYS A 4 11.06 -3.21 20.33
C LYS A 4 10.37 -1.93 20.80
N LYS A 5 11.07 -0.79 20.77
CA LYS A 5 10.39 0.51 20.86
C LYS A 5 10.29 1.11 19.47
N ASN A 6 9.09 1.02 18.90
CA ASN A 6 8.66 1.83 17.76
C ASN A 6 8.80 3.31 18.17
N PHE A 7 9.90 3.94 17.74
CA PHE A 7 10.28 5.31 18.11
C PHE A 7 9.47 6.39 17.39
N TRP A 8 8.47 6.03 16.58
CA TRP A 8 7.69 6.97 15.79
C TRP A 8 6.23 6.96 16.24
N LYS A 9 5.96 7.63 17.37
CA LYS A 9 4.65 8.25 17.63
C LYS A 9 4.77 9.71 17.24
N GLN A 10 3.73 10.30 16.67
CA GLN A 10 3.72 11.69 16.17
C GLN A 10 4.39 12.65 17.16
N GLY A 11 3.99 12.59 18.45
CA GLY A 11 4.56 13.40 19.54
C GLY A 11 6.06 13.28 19.84
N ASN A 12 6.78 12.34 19.22
CA ASN A 12 8.24 12.27 19.33
C ASN A 12 8.93 13.30 18.41
N TYR A 13 8.33 13.66 17.27
CA TYR A 13 8.94 14.63 16.36
C TYR A 13 8.87 16.05 16.93
N GLU A 14 7.71 16.48 17.44
CA GLU A 14 7.58 17.79 18.09
C GLU A 14 8.47 17.89 19.33
N LYS A 15 8.64 16.79 20.07
CA LYS A 15 9.58 16.75 21.18
C LYS A 15 11.03 16.95 20.74
N LEU A 16 11.47 16.28 19.67
CA LEU A 16 12.83 16.47 19.13
C LEU A 16 13.08 17.91 18.64
N LEU A 17 12.04 18.58 18.12
CA LEU A 17 12.09 20.00 17.79
C LEU A 17 12.20 20.88 19.05
N GLN A 18 11.35 20.64 20.04
CA GLN A 18 11.32 21.39 21.31
C GLN A 18 12.63 21.26 22.08
N ASP A 19 13.20 20.05 22.11
CA ASP A 19 14.48 19.77 22.76
C ASP A 19 15.69 20.35 21.98
N GLY A 20 15.47 20.94 20.80
CA GLY A 20 16.51 21.56 19.97
C GLY A 20 17.44 20.55 19.29
N TYR A 21 17.04 19.27 19.20
CA TYR A 21 17.88 18.20 18.67
C TYR A 21 17.89 18.15 17.14
N LEU A 22 16.89 18.73 16.49
CA LEU A 22 16.83 18.87 15.03
C LEU A 22 17.33 20.25 14.63
N LEU A 23 18.66 20.42 14.51
CA LEU A 23 19.29 21.72 14.20
C LEU A 23 18.67 22.43 13.00
N PHE A 24 18.29 21.68 11.96
CA PHE A 24 17.65 22.21 10.74
C PHE A 24 16.16 21.87 10.64
N GLN A 25 15.53 21.48 11.76
CA GLN A 25 14.11 21.09 11.81
C GLN A 25 13.76 20.00 10.78
N GLN A 26 14.72 19.11 10.50
CA GLN A 26 14.63 18.06 9.49
C GLN A 26 15.14 16.75 10.08
N VAL A 27 14.60 15.66 9.54
CA VAL A 27 15.10 14.29 9.72
C VAL A 27 15.85 13.87 8.44
N PRO A 28 16.80 12.91 8.51
CA PRO A 28 17.16 12.06 9.65
C PRO A 28 18.00 12.74 10.74
N MET A 29 17.88 12.20 11.96
CA MET A 29 18.74 12.49 13.10
C MET A 29 19.22 11.17 13.71
N VAL A 30 20.49 11.09 14.09
CA VAL A 30 21.11 9.92 14.73
C VAL A 30 21.83 10.34 16.01
N GLU A 31 21.50 9.66 17.11
CA GLU A 31 22.26 9.75 18.35
C GLU A 31 23.43 8.74 18.32
N ILE A 32 24.67 9.23 18.34
CA ILE A 32 25.88 8.40 18.28
C ILE A 32 27.03 9.09 19.00
N ASP A 33 27.77 8.35 19.84
CA ASP A 33 28.92 8.85 20.61
C ASP A 33 28.64 10.13 21.42
N GLY A 34 27.42 10.22 21.97
CA GLY A 34 26.94 11.40 22.72
C GLY A 34 26.53 12.59 21.84
N MET A 35 26.72 12.51 20.52
CA MET A 35 26.26 13.52 19.57
C MET A 35 24.84 13.25 19.11
N LYS A 36 24.12 14.31 18.73
CA LYS A 36 22.84 14.24 18.01
C LYS A 36 23.04 14.81 16.61
N MET A 37 23.45 13.94 15.69
CA MET A 37 23.84 14.34 14.34
C MET A 37 22.63 14.43 13.42
N VAL A 38 22.53 15.52 12.67
CA VAL A 38 21.55 15.71 11.58
C VAL A 38 22.27 15.80 10.24
N GLN A 39 21.51 15.85 9.14
CA GLN A 39 21.99 15.78 7.75
C GLN A 39 22.56 14.41 7.39
N THR A 40 21.87 13.73 6.46
CA THR A 40 22.19 12.36 6.01
C THR A 40 23.66 12.20 5.66
N ARG A 41 24.23 13.13 4.88
CA ARG A 41 25.62 13.05 4.44
C ARG A 41 26.61 13.12 5.60
N ALA A 42 26.39 14.00 6.58
CA ALA A 42 27.26 14.13 7.74
C ALA A 42 27.21 12.87 8.62
N ILE A 43 26.01 12.33 8.86
CA ILE A 43 25.78 11.10 9.62
C ILE A 43 26.53 9.92 8.96
N LEU A 44 26.31 9.71 7.66
CA LEU A 44 26.91 8.58 6.96
C LEU A 44 28.44 8.69 6.88
N SER A 45 28.97 9.88 6.61
CA SER A 45 30.41 10.16 6.56
C SER A 45 31.09 9.85 7.91
N TYR A 46 30.44 10.23 9.01
CA TYR A 46 30.93 9.95 10.36
C TYR A 46 30.94 8.44 10.64
N ILE A 47 29.86 7.73 10.32
CA ILE A 47 29.75 6.27 10.49
C ILE A 47 30.82 5.57 9.64
N ALA A 48 30.99 5.96 8.38
CA ALA A 48 31.97 5.38 7.48
C ALA A 48 33.40 5.59 8.01
N ALA A 49 33.74 6.78 8.47
CA ALA A 49 35.05 7.07 9.07
C ALA A 49 35.27 6.25 10.36
N LYS A 50 34.28 6.26 11.26
CA LYS A 50 34.36 5.55 12.56
C LYS A 50 34.62 4.06 12.40
N TYR A 51 34.05 3.43 11.37
CA TYR A 51 34.19 1.99 11.12
C TYR A 51 35.17 1.64 10.00
N ASN A 52 36.06 2.57 9.62
CA ASN A 52 37.12 2.36 8.62
C ASN A 52 36.61 1.95 7.22
N LEU A 53 35.44 2.45 6.82
CA LEU A 53 34.83 2.22 5.50
C LEU A 53 35.02 3.42 4.55
N TYR A 54 35.94 4.34 4.87
CA TYR A 54 36.05 5.64 4.19
C TYR A 54 37.46 5.93 3.67
N GLY A 55 38.11 4.92 3.07
CA GLY A 55 39.41 5.06 2.40
C GLY A 55 40.58 5.40 3.35
N LYS A 56 41.80 5.07 2.92
CA LYS A 56 43.00 5.30 3.74
C LYS A 56 43.60 6.69 3.56
N ASP A 57 43.30 7.36 2.45
CA ASP A 57 43.85 8.66 2.08
C ASP A 57 42.79 9.55 1.41
N LEU A 58 43.15 10.81 1.17
CA LEU A 58 42.26 11.81 0.58
C LEU A 58 41.79 11.42 -0.83
N LYS A 59 42.62 10.69 -1.59
CA LYS A 59 42.30 10.32 -2.97
C LYS A 59 41.25 9.20 -2.98
N GLU A 60 41.41 8.20 -2.13
CA GLU A 60 40.40 7.15 -1.95
C GLU A 60 39.09 7.73 -1.39
N ARG A 61 39.15 8.66 -0.42
CA ARG A 61 37.97 9.36 0.11
C ARG A 61 37.20 10.09 -0.98
N ALA A 62 37.89 10.87 -1.81
CA ALA A 62 37.26 11.61 -2.90
C ALA A 62 36.60 10.68 -3.93
N LEU A 63 37.23 9.54 -4.27
CA LEU A 63 36.62 8.56 -5.17
C LEU A 63 35.38 7.92 -4.57
N ILE A 64 35.44 7.58 -3.28
CA ILE A 64 34.31 7.04 -2.53
C ILE A 64 33.15 8.06 -2.50
N ASP A 65 33.43 9.34 -2.25
CA ASP A 65 32.44 10.41 -2.25
C ASP A 65 31.78 10.58 -3.63
N MET A 66 32.57 10.52 -4.70
CA MET A 66 32.07 10.58 -6.06
C MET A 66 31.11 9.42 -6.39
N PHE A 67 31.41 8.20 -5.92
CA PHE A 67 30.50 7.06 -6.09
C PHE A 67 29.22 7.22 -5.26
N GLU A 68 29.35 7.70 -4.02
CA GLU A 68 28.22 7.93 -3.11
C GLU A 68 27.27 8.99 -3.69
N GLU A 69 27.77 10.14 -4.13
CA GLU A 69 26.93 11.19 -4.73
C GLU A 69 26.21 10.72 -5.99
N GLY A 70 26.92 10.02 -6.90
CA GLY A 70 26.33 9.50 -8.12
C GLY A 70 25.22 8.47 -7.88
N THR A 71 25.35 7.66 -6.82
CA THR A 71 24.31 6.69 -6.42
C THR A 71 23.18 7.36 -5.63
N THR A 72 23.47 8.35 -4.78
CA THR A 72 22.47 9.22 -4.11
C THR A 72 21.55 9.89 -5.12
N ASP A 73 22.10 10.46 -6.20
CA ASP A 73 21.30 11.12 -7.22
C ASP A 73 20.35 10.17 -7.98
N LEU A 74 20.68 8.88 -8.05
CA LEU A 74 19.80 7.86 -8.63
C LEU A 74 18.72 7.46 -7.62
N MET A 75 19.10 7.20 -6.37
CA MET A 75 18.18 6.78 -5.31
C MET A 75 17.19 7.89 -4.95
N GLY A 76 17.58 9.17 -5.03
CA GLY A 76 16.69 10.31 -4.85
C GLY A 76 15.52 10.32 -5.83
N LEU A 77 15.74 9.90 -7.08
CA LEU A 77 14.65 9.76 -8.07
C LEU A 77 13.65 8.67 -7.66
N ILE A 78 14.13 7.58 -7.06
CA ILE A 78 13.31 6.46 -6.59
C ILE A 78 12.55 6.85 -5.32
N LEU A 79 13.18 7.59 -4.40
CA LEU A 79 12.59 8.06 -3.15
C LEU A 79 11.35 8.91 -3.36
N MET A 80 11.30 9.67 -4.46
CA MET A 80 10.14 10.51 -4.79
C MET A 80 8.97 9.72 -5.37
N CYS A 81 9.18 8.52 -5.91
CA CYS A 81 8.14 7.74 -6.59
C CYS A 81 6.85 7.55 -5.78
N PRO A 82 6.85 7.24 -4.47
CA PRO A 82 5.63 7.06 -3.70
C PRO A 82 4.69 8.28 -3.70
N PHE A 83 5.25 9.49 -3.85
CA PHE A 83 4.53 10.76 -3.80
C PHE A 83 4.03 11.25 -5.16
N LEU A 84 4.38 10.56 -6.25
CA LEU A 84 3.97 10.94 -7.60
C LEU A 84 2.58 10.38 -7.95
N SER A 85 1.87 11.07 -8.84
CA SER A 85 0.66 10.53 -9.50
C SER A 85 1.00 9.30 -10.35
N ALA A 86 0.02 8.46 -10.68
CA ALA A 86 0.24 7.28 -11.51
C ALA A 86 0.92 7.60 -12.86
N GLU A 87 0.44 8.64 -13.56
CA GLU A 87 1.05 9.12 -14.81
C GLU A 87 2.51 9.55 -14.62
N ASN A 88 2.81 10.29 -13.55
CA ASN A 88 4.17 10.76 -13.28
C ASN A 88 5.09 9.63 -12.80
N LYS A 89 4.55 8.58 -12.16
CA LYS A 89 5.31 7.38 -11.80
C LYS A 89 5.86 6.67 -13.03
N GLU A 90 5.07 6.54 -14.09
CA GLU A 90 5.52 5.90 -15.34
C GLU A 90 6.66 6.69 -16.01
N LYS A 91 6.51 8.02 -16.12
CA LYS A 91 7.57 8.89 -16.64
C LYS A 91 8.84 8.81 -15.79
N GLN A 92 8.68 8.86 -14.47
CA GLN A 92 9.80 8.77 -13.53
C GLN A 92 10.50 7.41 -13.62
N HIS A 93 9.75 6.32 -13.81
CA HIS A 93 10.31 4.99 -13.98
C HIS A 93 11.23 4.92 -15.20
N ALA A 94 10.80 5.45 -16.34
CA ALA A 94 11.65 5.54 -17.53
C ALA A 94 12.96 6.30 -17.27
N VAL A 95 12.89 7.43 -16.56
CA VAL A 95 14.07 8.22 -16.16
C VAL A 95 15.00 7.43 -15.24
N ILE A 96 14.46 6.74 -14.24
CA ILE A 96 15.23 5.88 -13.33
C ILE A 96 15.96 4.79 -14.10
N ILE A 97 15.26 4.08 -15.01
CA ILE A 97 15.87 3.01 -15.79
C ILE A 97 16.95 3.55 -16.71
N GLN A 98 16.73 4.69 -17.36
CA GLN A 98 17.75 5.32 -18.21
C GLN A 98 18.98 5.72 -17.39
N LYS A 99 18.79 6.39 -16.24
CA LYS A 99 19.90 6.80 -15.38
C LYS A 99 20.66 5.61 -14.80
N ALA A 100 19.96 4.56 -14.38
CA ALA A 100 20.58 3.31 -13.92
C ALA A 100 21.40 2.63 -15.03
N THR A 101 20.92 2.65 -16.27
CA THR A 101 21.63 2.11 -17.43
C THR A 101 22.92 2.90 -17.69
N ASN A 102 22.83 4.24 -17.72
CA ASN A 102 23.99 5.11 -17.92
C ASN A 102 25.03 4.97 -16.79
N THR A 103 24.56 4.87 -15.55
CA THR A 103 25.41 4.63 -14.37
C THR A 103 26.13 3.29 -14.54
N SER A 104 25.40 2.22 -14.86
CA SER A 104 25.96 0.88 -15.07
C SER A 104 26.98 0.81 -16.21
N GLN A 105 26.75 1.57 -17.29
CA GLN A 105 27.72 1.70 -18.39
C GLN A 105 29.00 2.41 -17.94
N SER A 106 28.88 3.49 -17.16
CA SER A 106 30.03 4.21 -16.61
C SER A 106 30.87 3.33 -15.69
N MET A 107 30.21 2.42 -14.94
CA MET A 107 30.87 1.44 -14.07
C MET A 107 31.73 0.41 -14.81
N LYS A 108 31.57 0.21 -16.13
CA LYS A 108 32.42 -0.69 -16.92
C LYS A 108 33.91 -0.34 -16.83
N ARG A 109 34.24 0.93 -16.54
CA ARG A 109 35.61 1.42 -16.40
C ARG A 109 36.31 0.92 -15.14
N TYR A 110 35.56 0.40 -14.17
CA TYR A 110 36.07 -0.10 -12.88
C TYR A 110 36.09 -1.64 -12.83
N HIS A 111 36.46 -2.28 -13.95
CA HIS A 111 36.56 -3.74 -14.04
C HIS A 111 37.89 -4.26 -13.46
N GLY A 112 37.89 -5.50 -12.96
CA GLY A 112 39.11 -6.20 -12.52
C GLY A 112 39.46 -6.07 -11.03
N GLN A 113 38.63 -5.38 -10.23
CA GLN A 113 38.74 -5.34 -8.78
C GLN A 113 37.48 -5.92 -8.13
N ASP A 114 37.62 -6.42 -6.89
CA ASP A 114 36.50 -6.97 -6.14
C ASP A 114 35.64 -5.88 -5.49
N PHE A 115 36.25 -4.74 -5.17
CA PHE A 115 35.65 -3.55 -4.55
C PHE A 115 35.94 -2.29 -5.36
N LEU A 116 35.11 -1.26 -5.18
CA LEU A 116 35.13 -0.05 -6.01
C LEU A 116 36.39 0.81 -5.84
N VAL A 117 36.90 0.93 -4.61
CA VAL A 117 38.00 1.84 -4.29
C VAL A 117 39.08 1.10 -3.49
N GLY A 118 40.33 1.23 -3.95
CA GLY A 118 41.50 0.67 -3.27
C GLY A 118 41.48 -0.86 -3.14
N ASN A 119 40.61 -1.55 -3.89
CA ASN A 119 40.27 -2.96 -3.73
C ASN A 119 39.98 -3.35 -2.27
N GLN A 120 39.34 -2.46 -1.51
CA GLN A 120 38.92 -2.69 -0.13
C GLN A 120 37.45 -2.34 0.03
N PHE A 121 36.75 -3.09 0.88
CA PHE A 121 35.35 -2.85 1.17
C PHE A 121 35.14 -1.49 1.83
N SER A 122 34.26 -0.70 1.24
CA SER A 122 33.97 0.68 1.64
C SER A 122 32.47 0.95 1.62
N TRP A 123 32.05 2.09 2.16
CA TRP A 123 30.64 2.49 2.07
C TRP A 123 30.16 2.78 0.65
N ALA A 124 31.06 3.05 -0.32
CA ALA A 124 30.69 3.14 -1.73
C ALA A 124 30.14 1.80 -2.25
N ASP A 125 30.70 0.66 -1.79
CA ASP A 125 30.24 -0.67 -2.19
C ASP A 125 28.85 -0.98 -1.62
N VAL A 126 28.62 -0.60 -0.35
CA VAL A 126 27.33 -0.74 0.33
C VAL A 126 26.26 0.09 -0.37
N HIS A 127 26.58 1.34 -0.69
CA HIS A 127 25.64 2.28 -1.29
C HIS A 127 25.30 1.91 -2.73
N LEU A 128 26.27 1.39 -3.50
CA LEU A 128 26.00 0.84 -4.82
C LEU A 128 25.13 -0.42 -4.75
N LEU A 129 25.35 -1.31 -3.78
CA LEU A 129 24.48 -2.47 -3.59
C LEU A 129 23.04 -2.04 -3.28
N GLU A 130 22.84 -1.07 -2.39
CA GLU A 130 21.51 -0.52 -2.08
C GLU A 130 20.84 0.03 -3.33
N ALA A 131 21.55 0.87 -4.10
CA ALA A 131 21.03 1.42 -5.35
C ALA A 131 20.65 0.32 -6.36
N ILE A 132 21.48 -0.72 -6.52
CA ILE A 132 21.18 -1.87 -7.39
C ILE A 132 19.87 -2.53 -6.96
N LEU A 133 19.72 -2.85 -5.68
CA LEU A 133 18.53 -3.53 -5.17
C LEU A 133 17.28 -2.67 -5.35
N MET A 134 17.36 -1.36 -5.08
CA MET A 134 16.24 -0.42 -5.28
C MET A 134 15.81 -0.32 -6.75
N VAL A 135 16.74 -0.37 -7.70
CA VAL A 135 16.41 -0.34 -9.13
C VAL A 135 15.84 -1.69 -9.57
N GLU A 136 16.36 -2.82 -9.09
CA GLU A 136 15.80 -4.14 -9.41
C GLU A 136 14.37 -4.34 -8.90
N GLU A 137 14.03 -3.72 -7.76
CA GLU A 137 12.64 -3.63 -7.26
C GLU A 137 11.71 -2.88 -8.23
N LYS A 138 12.26 -2.07 -9.15
CA LYS A 138 11.53 -1.38 -10.22
C LYS A 138 11.62 -2.11 -11.56
N LYS A 139 12.75 -2.74 -11.88
CA LYS A 139 12.99 -3.53 -13.10
C LYS A 139 14.03 -4.61 -12.81
N SER A 140 13.57 -5.82 -12.59
CA SER A 140 14.42 -6.97 -12.21
C SER A 140 15.51 -7.30 -13.25
N SER A 141 15.28 -7.00 -14.53
CA SER A 141 16.23 -7.26 -15.62
C SER A 141 17.24 -6.13 -15.88
N VAL A 142 17.28 -5.09 -15.04
CA VAL A 142 18.14 -3.91 -15.29
C VAL A 142 19.63 -4.25 -15.40
N LEU A 143 20.08 -5.32 -14.73
CA LEU A 143 21.47 -5.76 -14.74
C LEU A 143 21.78 -6.83 -15.80
N SER A 144 20.83 -7.26 -16.64
CA SER A 144 21.04 -8.38 -17.56
C SER A 144 22.21 -8.18 -18.53
N GLU A 145 22.50 -6.93 -18.91
CA GLU A 145 23.61 -6.59 -19.82
C GLU A 145 24.92 -6.22 -19.09
N PHE A 146 24.96 -6.38 -17.75
CA PHE A 146 26.06 -5.94 -16.90
C PHE A 146 26.57 -7.08 -15.99
N PRO A 147 27.19 -8.13 -16.56
CA PRO A 147 27.63 -9.31 -15.80
C PRO A 147 28.61 -8.96 -14.67
N GLN A 148 29.44 -7.93 -14.84
CA GLN A 148 30.33 -7.45 -13.77
C GLN A 148 29.57 -6.90 -12.56
N LEU A 149 28.43 -6.23 -12.78
CA LEU A 149 27.60 -5.70 -11.70
C LEU A 149 26.78 -6.82 -11.04
N GLN A 150 26.38 -7.85 -11.79
CA GLN A 150 25.78 -9.04 -11.22
C GLN A 150 26.76 -9.76 -10.28
N ALA A 151 28.01 -9.95 -10.72
CA ALA A 151 29.06 -10.54 -9.90
C ALA A 151 29.36 -9.70 -8.65
N PHE A 152 29.45 -8.37 -8.81
CA PHE A 152 29.58 -7.42 -7.69
C PHE A 152 28.43 -7.57 -6.69
N LYS A 153 27.17 -7.53 -7.16
CA LYS A 153 25.97 -7.69 -6.31
C LYS A 153 26.05 -8.97 -5.49
N VAL A 154 26.39 -10.10 -6.12
CA VAL A 154 26.52 -11.41 -5.44
C VAL A 154 27.62 -11.36 -4.39
N ARG A 155 28.79 -10.77 -4.71
CA ARG A 155 29.91 -10.67 -3.79
C ARG A 155 29.57 -9.87 -2.54
N ILE A 156 29.05 -8.65 -2.72
CA ILE A 156 28.72 -7.76 -1.60
C ILE A 156 27.56 -8.31 -0.77
N SER A 157 26.54 -8.89 -1.41
CA SER A 157 25.39 -9.50 -0.72
C SER A 157 25.78 -10.69 0.15
N ASN A 158 26.91 -11.34 -0.13
CA ASN A 158 27.41 -12.49 0.63
C ASN A 158 28.36 -12.12 1.78
N ILE A 159 28.72 -10.85 1.95
CA ILE A 159 29.46 -10.40 3.14
C ILE A 159 28.60 -10.71 4.37
N PRO A 160 29.10 -11.41 5.41
CA PRO A 160 28.25 -11.94 6.49
C PRO A 160 27.32 -10.92 7.15
N THR A 161 27.80 -9.69 7.39
CA THR A 161 27.01 -8.60 7.99
C THR A 161 25.95 -8.06 7.04
N VAL A 162 26.27 -7.93 5.75
CA VAL A 162 25.33 -7.50 4.70
C VAL A 162 24.27 -8.57 4.47
N LYS A 163 24.68 -9.83 4.34
CA LYS A 163 23.78 -10.98 4.19
C LYS A 163 22.77 -11.04 5.34
N LYS A 164 23.24 -10.92 6.58
CA LYS A 164 22.39 -10.85 7.78
C LYS A 164 21.41 -9.67 7.73
N PHE A 165 21.81 -8.53 7.15
CA PHE A 165 20.91 -7.38 6.98
C PHE A 165 19.87 -7.59 5.87
N LEU A 166 20.17 -8.41 4.86
CA LEU A 166 19.22 -8.75 3.79
C LEU A 166 18.24 -9.87 4.18
N GLU A 167 18.55 -10.67 5.21
CA GLU A 167 17.70 -11.76 5.69
C GLU A 167 16.40 -11.27 6.37
N PRO A 168 15.34 -12.08 6.36
CA PRO A 168 14.08 -11.77 7.06
C PRO A 168 14.29 -11.49 8.55
N GLY A 169 13.52 -10.53 9.10
CA GLY A 169 13.61 -10.14 10.51
C GLY A 169 14.73 -9.15 10.83
N SER A 170 15.50 -8.71 9.83
CA SER A 170 16.46 -7.62 9.97
C SER A 170 15.78 -6.26 10.13
N GLN A 171 16.59 -5.21 10.34
CA GLN A 171 16.12 -3.82 10.40
C GLN A 171 15.94 -3.17 9.02
N ARG A 172 16.21 -3.89 7.91
CA ARG A 172 15.98 -3.40 6.55
C ARG A 172 14.50 -3.08 6.37
N LYS A 173 14.20 -1.89 5.85
CA LYS A 173 12.82 -1.45 5.60
C LYS A 173 12.39 -1.89 4.19
N PRO A 174 11.14 -2.31 3.99
CA PRO A 174 10.62 -2.67 2.67
C PRO A 174 10.38 -1.43 1.81
N VAL A 175 10.09 -1.64 0.52
CA VAL A 175 9.76 -0.58 -0.43
C VAL A 175 8.58 0.25 0.07
N ALA A 176 8.80 1.56 0.19
CA ALA A 176 7.75 2.53 0.48
C ALA A 176 6.66 2.43 -0.60
N GLY A 177 5.46 1.99 -0.20
CA GLY A 177 4.33 1.76 -1.10
C GLY A 177 4.04 0.31 -1.47
N ASN A 178 4.91 -0.66 -1.15
CA ASN A 178 4.53 -2.10 -1.11
C ASN A 178 4.17 -2.56 0.31
N GLN A 179 4.42 -1.74 1.33
CA GLN A 179 3.57 -1.70 2.51
C GLN A 179 2.27 -0.95 2.17
N THR A 180 1.46 -1.52 1.28
CA THR A 180 0.08 -1.08 1.19
C THR A 180 -0.63 -1.65 2.43
N LEU A 181 -0.58 -0.91 3.53
CA LEU A 181 -1.57 -0.92 4.61
C LEU A 181 -1.68 -2.16 5.53
N GLU A 182 -0.99 -3.28 5.29
CA GLU A 182 -1.17 -4.49 6.11
C GLU A 182 -0.49 -4.48 7.49
N LEU A 183 0.54 -3.66 7.71
CA LEU A 183 1.37 -3.75 8.94
C LEU A 183 1.16 -2.62 9.95
N MET A 184 0.34 -1.61 9.64
CA MET A 184 0.09 -0.47 10.55
C MET A 184 -1.40 -0.15 10.79
N ALA A 185 -2.32 -0.74 10.04
CA ALA A 185 -3.73 -0.70 10.38
C ALA A 185 -4.08 -2.02 11.05
N GLY A 186 -4.52 -2.00 12.31
CA GLY A 186 -5.20 -3.17 12.87
C GLY A 186 -6.35 -3.61 11.97
N LYS A 187 -6.78 -4.87 12.09
CA LYS A 187 -7.98 -5.37 11.40
C LYS A 187 -9.12 -4.36 11.60
N PRO A 188 -9.88 -3.98 10.55
CA PRO A 188 -11.03 -3.11 10.73
C PRO A 188 -11.95 -3.71 11.79
N LYS A 189 -12.39 -2.89 12.75
CA LYS A 189 -13.28 -3.35 13.81
C LYS A 189 -14.68 -2.79 13.60
N LEU A 190 -15.63 -3.68 13.43
CA LEU A 190 -17.01 -3.39 13.04
C LEU A 190 -17.89 -3.39 14.27
N TYR A 191 -18.59 -2.27 14.51
CA TYR A 191 -19.53 -2.13 15.62
C TYR A 191 -20.95 -2.07 15.05
N TYR A 192 -21.73 -3.11 15.33
CA TYR A 192 -23.13 -3.21 14.91
C TYR A 192 -23.92 -4.19 15.79
N PHE A 193 -25.24 -4.26 15.59
CA PHE A 193 -26.04 -5.33 16.18
C PHE A 193 -25.66 -6.69 15.57
N ASN A 194 -25.86 -7.78 16.33
CA ASN A 194 -25.66 -9.14 15.82
C ASN A 194 -26.74 -9.51 14.78
N GLY A 195 -26.54 -9.02 13.56
CA GLY A 195 -27.44 -9.18 12.42
C GLY A 195 -26.85 -8.53 11.17
N ARG A 196 -27.49 -8.78 10.01
CA ARG A 196 -27.05 -8.27 8.71
C ARG A 196 -27.14 -6.74 8.64
N GLY A 197 -28.38 -6.23 8.61
CA GLY A 197 -28.70 -4.80 8.60
C GLY A 197 -27.85 -3.96 7.63
N ARG A 198 -27.50 -2.73 8.05
CA ARG A 198 -26.69 -1.80 7.25
C ARG A 198 -25.19 -2.12 7.25
N MET A 199 -24.73 -3.02 8.12
CA MET A 199 -23.32 -3.45 8.18
C MET A 199 -22.99 -4.49 7.10
N GLU A 200 -23.99 -5.23 6.62
CA GLU A 200 -23.81 -6.35 5.69
C GLU A 200 -23.06 -5.95 4.41
N SER A 201 -23.40 -4.82 3.80
CA SER A 201 -22.70 -4.36 2.59
C SER A 201 -21.21 -4.05 2.85
N ILE A 202 -20.86 -3.62 4.06
CA ILE A 202 -19.47 -3.35 4.45
C ILE A 202 -18.72 -4.69 4.59
N ARG A 203 -19.32 -5.68 5.25
CA ARG A 203 -18.75 -7.04 5.37
C ARG A 203 -18.45 -7.64 4.00
N TRP A 204 -19.42 -7.58 3.08
CA TRP A 204 -19.24 -8.08 1.72
C TRP A 204 -18.12 -7.37 0.97
N LEU A 205 -18.02 -6.05 1.10
CA LEU A 205 -16.98 -5.30 0.41
C LEU A 205 -15.59 -5.64 0.96
N LEU A 206 -15.42 -5.69 2.28
CA LEU A 206 -14.17 -6.08 2.93
C LEU A 206 -13.77 -7.51 2.55
N ALA A 207 -14.72 -8.45 2.56
CA ALA A 207 -14.48 -9.83 2.13
C ALA A 207 -14.08 -9.92 0.64
N ALA A 208 -14.76 -9.19 -0.25
CA ALA A 208 -14.45 -9.18 -1.67
C ALA A 208 -13.04 -8.65 -1.99
N VAL A 209 -12.49 -7.77 -1.16
CA VAL A 209 -11.12 -7.25 -1.29
C VAL A 209 -10.10 -8.02 -0.45
N GLY A 210 -10.50 -9.12 0.20
CA GLY A 210 -9.61 -9.96 1.01
C GLY A 210 -9.16 -9.34 2.33
N VAL A 211 -9.88 -8.35 2.87
CA VAL A 211 -9.57 -7.72 4.15
C VAL A 211 -10.25 -8.47 5.29
N GLU A 212 -9.46 -9.09 6.16
CA GLU A 212 -9.95 -9.66 7.42
C GLU A 212 -10.38 -8.56 8.39
N PHE A 213 -11.48 -8.76 9.10
CA PHE A 213 -12.04 -7.79 10.06
C PHE A 213 -12.46 -8.46 11.37
N GLU A 214 -12.54 -7.66 12.43
CA GLU A 214 -13.05 -8.06 13.74
C GLU A 214 -14.46 -7.47 13.95
N GLU A 215 -15.31 -8.17 14.69
CA GLU A 215 -16.65 -7.70 15.03
C GLU A 215 -16.82 -7.51 16.54
N GLU A 216 -17.39 -6.38 16.93
CA GLU A 216 -17.89 -6.13 18.27
C GLU A 216 -19.40 -5.89 18.19
N PHE A 217 -20.17 -6.85 18.70
CA PHE A 217 -21.62 -6.76 18.68
C PHE A 217 -22.14 -5.91 19.83
N LEU A 218 -23.05 -5.00 19.50
CA LEU A 218 -23.84 -4.25 20.47
C LEU A 218 -25.04 -5.10 20.87
N GLU A 219 -24.91 -5.80 22.01
CA GLU A 219 -25.93 -6.69 22.56
C GLU A 219 -26.86 -5.97 23.54
N THR A 220 -26.38 -4.88 24.14
CA THR A 220 -27.09 -4.12 25.18
C THR A 220 -27.21 -2.63 24.82
N ARG A 221 -28.20 -1.95 25.39
CA ARG A 221 -28.41 -0.52 25.19
C ARG A 221 -27.26 0.30 25.77
N GLU A 222 -26.70 -0.15 26.88
CA GLU A 222 -25.60 0.47 27.60
C GLU A 222 -24.33 0.53 26.74
N GLN A 223 -24.03 -0.52 25.96
CA GLN A 223 -22.91 -0.52 25.00
C GLN A 223 -23.09 0.54 23.91
N TYR A 224 -24.32 0.72 23.41
CA TYR A 224 -24.63 1.76 22.44
C TYR A 224 -24.53 3.17 23.03
N GLU A 225 -25.06 3.37 24.24
CA GLU A 225 -24.98 4.65 24.95
C GLU A 225 -23.55 5.04 25.29
N LYS A 226 -22.68 4.06 25.61
CA LYS A 226 -21.25 4.30 25.78
C LYS A 226 -20.60 4.88 24.52
N LEU A 227 -20.90 4.34 23.34
CA LEU A 227 -20.39 4.88 22.07
C LEU A 227 -20.87 6.31 21.79
N LEU A 228 -22.09 6.66 22.23
CA LEU A 228 -22.59 8.03 22.16
C LEU A 228 -21.83 8.97 23.10
N GLN A 229 -21.65 8.56 24.36
CA GLN A 229 -20.94 9.35 25.38
C GLN A 229 -19.47 9.56 25.02
N ASP A 230 -18.81 8.55 24.46
CA ASP A 230 -17.43 8.61 23.98
C ASP A 230 -17.26 9.49 22.72
N GLY A 231 -18.35 10.06 22.20
CA GLY A 231 -18.35 10.87 20.97
C GLY A 231 -17.98 10.08 19.71
N ALA A 232 -18.02 8.75 19.77
CA ALA A 232 -17.61 7.88 18.68
C ALA A 232 -18.58 7.92 17.48
N LEU A 233 -19.86 8.20 17.75
CA LEU A 233 -20.92 8.22 16.76
C LEU A 233 -21.31 9.66 16.38
N LEU A 234 -20.61 10.26 15.40
CA LEU A 234 -20.86 11.64 14.97
C LEU A 234 -22.34 11.93 14.63
N PHE A 235 -23.04 10.95 14.06
CA PHE A 235 -24.48 11.04 13.73
C PHE A 235 -25.37 10.21 14.64
N GLN A 236 -24.86 9.78 15.80
CA GLN A 236 -25.59 8.99 16.79
C GLN A 236 -26.25 7.75 16.17
N GLN A 237 -25.56 7.09 15.23
CA GLN A 237 -26.08 5.95 14.47
C GLN A 237 -24.95 4.96 14.19
N VAL A 238 -25.28 3.67 14.17
CA VAL A 238 -24.45 2.58 13.66
C VAL A 238 -24.94 2.16 12.26
N PRO A 239 -24.10 1.58 11.38
CA PRO A 239 -22.78 0.98 11.62
C PRO A 239 -21.66 2.00 11.86
N MET A 240 -20.73 1.61 12.74
CA MET A 240 -19.44 2.28 12.91
C MET A 240 -18.31 1.30 12.59
N VAL A 241 -17.27 1.78 11.92
CA VAL A 241 -16.07 1.01 11.62
C VAL A 241 -14.84 1.76 12.10
N GLU A 242 -14.02 1.12 12.91
CA GLU A 242 -12.67 1.56 13.21
C GLU A 242 -11.73 1.03 12.13
N ILE A 243 -11.14 1.93 11.34
CA ILE A 243 -10.22 1.57 10.24
C ILE A 243 -9.19 2.68 10.04
N ASP A 244 -7.91 2.31 9.89
CA ASP A 244 -6.79 3.25 9.68
C ASP A 244 -6.71 4.37 10.74
N GLY A 245 -7.07 4.07 11.99
CA GLY A 245 -7.09 5.03 13.09
C GLY A 245 -8.30 5.97 13.09
N MET A 246 -9.27 5.79 12.19
CA MET A 246 -10.49 6.57 12.10
C MET A 246 -11.69 5.80 12.65
N LYS A 247 -12.61 6.50 13.32
CA LYS A 247 -13.96 6.02 13.65
C LYS A 247 -14.94 6.52 12.60
N MET A 248 -15.26 5.69 11.62
CA MET A 248 -16.14 6.05 10.52
C MET A 248 -17.57 5.61 10.79
N VAL A 249 -18.52 6.52 10.57
CA VAL A 249 -19.97 6.24 10.59
C VAL A 249 -20.56 6.56 9.22
N GLN A 250 -21.81 6.14 8.98
CA GLN A 250 -22.51 6.17 7.68
C GLN A 250 -21.99 5.13 6.69
N THR A 251 -22.83 4.14 6.37
CA THR A 251 -22.45 3.00 5.51
C THR A 251 -21.86 3.44 4.16
N ARG A 252 -22.42 4.47 3.52
CA ARG A 252 -21.93 4.96 2.22
C ARG A 252 -20.52 5.55 2.30
N ALA A 253 -20.22 6.28 3.37
CA ALA A 253 -18.89 6.87 3.57
C ALA A 253 -17.84 5.77 3.80
N ILE A 254 -18.19 4.78 4.63
CA ILE A 254 -17.35 3.60 4.91
C ILE A 254 -17.08 2.81 3.61
N LEU A 255 -18.13 2.47 2.85
CA LEU A 255 -17.98 1.75 1.57
C LEU A 255 -17.14 2.52 0.57
N SER A 256 -17.35 3.84 0.49
CA SER A 256 -16.59 4.71 -0.42
C SER A 256 -15.11 4.74 -0.05
N TYR A 257 -14.81 4.82 1.24
CA TYR A 257 -13.45 4.78 1.74
C TYR A 257 -12.76 3.45 1.41
N VAL A 258 -13.40 2.32 1.72
CA VAL A 258 -12.87 0.97 1.40
C VAL A 258 -12.68 0.80 -0.10
N ALA A 259 -13.67 1.18 -0.92
CA ALA A 259 -13.56 1.10 -2.37
C ALA A 259 -12.41 1.96 -2.93
N GLY A 260 -12.22 3.17 -2.39
CA GLY A 260 -11.13 4.06 -2.79
C GLY A 260 -9.76 3.55 -2.39
N LYS A 261 -9.63 3.07 -1.15
CA LYS A 261 -8.41 2.47 -0.62
C LYS A 261 -7.95 1.27 -1.46
N HIS A 262 -8.88 0.48 -1.99
CA HIS A 262 -8.60 -0.73 -2.77
C HIS A 262 -8.75 -0.53 -4.29
N ASN A 263 -8.77 0.71 -4.79
CA ASN A 263 -8.86 1.03 -6.22
C ASN A 263 -10.05 0.38 -6.95
N LEU A 264 -11.19 0.23 -6.26
CA LEU A 264 -12.44 -0.30 -6.82
C LEU A 264 -13.29 0.77 -7.52
N TYR A 265 -12.81 2.01 -7.53
CA TYR A 265 -13.41 3.08 -8.32
C TYR A 265 -13.01 2.96 -9.79
N GLY A 266 -13.95 3.29 -10.68
CA GLY A 266 -13.70 3.34 -12.11
C GLY A 266 -12.46 4.14 -12.51
N LYS A 267 -11.91 3.83 -13.67
CA LYS A 267 -10.60 4.30 -14.16
C LYS A 267 -10.62 5.80 -14.49
N ASP A 268 -11.80 6.35 -14.77
CA ASP A 268 -11.96 7.76 -15.13
C ASP A 268 -13.04 8.49 -14.30
N LEU A 269 -13.08 9.82 -14.44
CA LEU A 269 -14.02 10.68 -13.72
C LEU A 269 -15.48 10.34 -14.00
N LYS A 270 -15.81 9.84 -15.20
CA LYS A 270 -17.17 9.47 -15.58
C LYS A 270 -17.59 8.18 -14.87
N GLU A 271 -16.75 7.15 -14.86
CA GLU A 271 -17.01 5.89 -14.15
C GLU A 271 -17.11 6.12 -12.62
N ARG A 272 -16.28 7.00 -12.07
CA ARG A 272 -16.34 7.41 -10.64
C ARG A 272 -17.60 8.19 -10.29
N ALA A 273 -18.04 9.08 -11.17
CA ALA A 273 -19.30 9.79 -11.02
C ALA A 273 -20.49 8.82 -11.09
N MET A 274 -20.46 7.86 -12.03
CA MET A 274 -21.50 6.84 -12.16
C MET A 274 -21.61 5.96 -10.91
N TYR A 275 -20.50 5.61 -10.26
CA TYR A 275 -20.51 4.93 -8.96
C TYR A 275 -21.14 5.78 -7.86
N SER A 276 -20.85 7.07 -7.83
CA SER A 276 -21.39 8.01 -6.82
C SER A 276 -22.90 8.24 -6.99
N ILE A 277 -23.39 8.15 -8.24
CA ILE A 277 -24.80 8.29 -8.63
C ILE A 277 -25.57 6.97 -8.42
N ASN A 278 -24.99 5.84 -8.83
CA ASN A 278 -25.60 4.51 -8.72
C ASN A 278 -25.32 3.91 -7.33
N ASN A 279 -26.12 4.32 -6.34
CA ASN A 279 -26.12 3.79 -4.97
C ASN A 279 -25.58 2.34 -4.85
N LEU A 280 -24.32 2.18 -4.41
CA LEU A 280 -23.61 0.89 -4.31
C LEU A 280 -24.40 -0.19 -3.54
N HIS A 281 -25.19 0.24 -2.55
CA HIS A 281 -26.10 -0.63 -1.80
C HIS A 281 -27.08 -1.40 -2.68
N LYS A 282 -27.55 -0.81 -3.79
CA LYS A 282 -28.48 -1.47 -4.71
C LYS A 282 -27.78 -2.57 -5.52
N TYR A 283 -26.52 -2.36 -5.92
CA TYR A 283 -25.77 -3.31 -6.74
C TYR A 283 -25.30 -4.55 -5.93
N ILE A 284 -24.82 -4.33 -4.70
CA ILE A 284 -24.42 -5.43 -3.79
C ILE A 284 -25.65 -6.22 -3.33
N GLY A 285 -26.78 -5.54 -3.08
CA GLY A 285 -28.06 -6.20 -2.76
C GLY A 285 -28.66 -7.03 -3.90
N PHE A 286 -28.40 -6.66 -5.16
CA PHE A 286 -28.81 -7.43 -6.33
C PHE A 286 -27.93 -8.67 -6.54
N HIS A 287 -26.61 -8.56 -6.30
CA HIS A 287 -25.69 -9.69 -6.41
C HIS A 287 -25.89 -10.72 -5.29
N SER A 288 -26.21 -10.30 -4.06
CA SER A 288 -26.56 -11.24 -2.96
C SER A 288 -27.80 -12.08 -3.29
N LYS A 289 -28.81 -11.51 -3.95
CA LYS A 289 -29.99 -12.26 -4.40
C LYS A 289 -29.67 -13.17 -5.58
N ALA A 290 -28.85 -12.71 -6.53
CA ALA A 290 -28.44 -13.51 -7.68
C ALA A 290 -27.57 -14.73 -7.30
N VAL A 291 -26.71 -14.59 -6.28
CA VAL A 291 -25.88 -15.70 -5.76
C VAL A 291 -26.74 -16.71 -4.99
N SER A 292 -27.69 -16.27 -4.14
CA SER A 292 -28.60 -17.20 -3.45
C SER A 292 -29.51 -17.96 -4.42
N SER A 293 -29.97 -17.31 -5.50
CA SER A 293 -30.79 -17.95 -6.53
C SER A 293 -29.98 -18.91 -7.40
N ALA A 294 -28.71 -18.61 -7.68
CA ALA A 294 -27.80 -19.50 -8.42
C ALA A 294 -27.37 -20.73 -7.61
N GLU A 295 -27.29 -20.62 -6.28
CA GLU A 295 -27.03 -21.75 -5.38
C GLU A 295 -28.27 -22.63 -5.19
N GLN A 296 -29.48 -22.05 -5.14
CA GLN A 296 -30.73 -22.80 -5.13
C GLN A 296 -31.01 -23.53 -6.45
N PHE A 297 -30.62 -22.97 -7.60
CA PHE A 297 -30.74 -23.64 -8.91
C PHE A 297 -29.84 -24.89 -9.06
N ARG A 298 -28.81 -25.04 -8.22
CA ARG A 298 -27.92 -26.21 -8.20
C ARG A 298 -28.39 -27.34 -7.30
N ALA A 299 -29.35 -27.08 -6.42
CA ALA A 299 -29.96 -28.07 -5.56
C ALA A 299 -31.45 -28.10 -5.87
N GLY A 300 -31.86 -28.92 -6.85
CA GLY A 300 -33.20 -28.96 -7.45
C GLY A 300 -34.36 -29.09 -6.46
N MET A 301 -34.68 -28.00 -5.80
CA MET A 301 -35.81 -27.82 -4.89
C MET A 301 -36.71 -26.77 -5.53
N GLU A 302 -37.94 -27.17 -5.83
CA GLU A 302 -39.02 -26.22 -6.06
C GLU A 302 -39.19 -25.37 -4.80
N VAL A 303 -39.08 -24.05 -4.94
CA VAL A 303 -39.35 -23.12 -3.85
C VAL A 303 -40.53 -22.27 -4.26
N GLU A 304 -41.69 -22.55 -3.64
CA GLU A 304 -42.84 -21.66 -3.64
C GLU A 304 -42.44 -20.28 -3.12
N CYS A 305 -42.84 -19.23 -3.84
CA CYS A 305 -42.56 -17.84 -3.48
C CYS A 305 -43.43 -17.40 -2.29
N PRO A 306 -42.86 -17.13 -1.09
CA PRO A 306 -43.63 -16.54 -0.01
C PRO A 306 -43.44 -15.03 -0.13
N PHE A 307 -44.39 -14.34 -0.75
CA PHE A 307 -44.96 -13.05 -0.30
C PHE A 307 -45.82 -12.42 -1.39
N GLN A 308 -47.09 -12.26 -1.05
CA GLN A 308 -48.10 -11.47 -1.75
C GLN A 308 -47.64 -10.01 -1.92
N CYS A 309 -47.77 -9.49 -3.14
CA CYS A 309 -47.68 -8.07 -3.44
C CYS A 309 -49.04 -7.40 -3.14
N PRO A 310 -49.12 -6.33 -2.33
CA PRO A 310 -50.32 -5.54 -2.27
C PRO A 310 -50.32 -4.48 -3.39
N VAL A 311 -51.44 -4.46 -4.13
CA VAL A 311 -51.89 -3.45 -5.11
C VAL A 311 -51.49 -3.68 -6.58
N LEU A 312 -52.10 -4.68 -7.21
CA LEU A 312 -53.27 -4.52 -8.09
C LEU A 312 -53.83 -5.95 -8.30
N GLY A 313 -55.11 -6.13 -8.00
CA GLY A 313 -55.74 -7.45 -8.08
C GLY A 313 -55.80 -7.94 -9.52
N GLU A 314 -55.23 -9.11 -9.77
CA GLU A 314 -55.79 -10.18 -10.60
C GLU A 314 -54.77 -11.34 -10.66
N PHE A 315 -55.26 -12.54 -10.33
CA PHE A 315 -54.54 -13.80 -10.49
C PHE A 315 -54.39 -14.13 -11.98
N ARG A 316 -53.18 -14.41 -12.46
CA ARG A 316 -52.96 -15.34 -13.57
C ARG A 316 -51.68 -16.15 -13.34
N GLU A 317 -51.84 -17.46 -13.23
CA GLU A 317 -50.75 -18.42 -13.34
C GLU A 317 -50.21 -18.39 -14.77
N ALA A 318 -48.89 -18.27 -14.91
CA ALA A 318 -48.21 -18.55 -16.17
C ALA A 318 -46.93 -19.32 -15.85
N GLU A 319 -46.96 -20.62 -16.12
CA GLU A 319 -45.81 -21.50 -16.10
C GLU A 319 -44.72 -20.96 -17.04
N CYS A 320 -43.54 -20.62 -16.48
CA CYS A 320 -42.36 -20.32 -17.28
C CYS A 320 -41.59 -21.61 -17.56
N SER A 321 -41.74 -22.13 -18.77
CA SER A 321 -40.76 -23.04 -19.37
C SER A 321 -39.94 -22.25 -20.41
N TYR A 322 -38.62 -22.28 -20.28
CA TYR A 322 -37.69 -21.79 -21.30
C TYR A 322 -36.61 -22.85 -21.54
N PRO A 323 -36.27 -23.09 -22.81
CA PRO A 323 -34.89 -23.24 -23.19
C PRO A 323 -34.56 -22.23 -24.30
N ASP A 324 -33.52 -21.42 -24.09
CA ASP A 324 -32.35 -21.44 -24.97
C ASP A 324 -31.37 -20.31 -24.61
N LEU A 325 -30.23 -20.75 -24.08
CA LEU A 325 -28.98 -20.02 -24.03
C LEU A 325 -28.41 -19.94 -25.45
N ALA A 326 -28.28 -18.73 -26.00
CA ALA A 326 -27.10 -18.25 -26.76
C ALA A 326 -27.46 -17.08 -27.69
N ARG A 327 -26.83 -15.91 -27.48
CA ARG A 327 -26.22 -15.09 -28.54
C ARG A 327 -25.33 -13.97 -27.96
N PRO A 328 -24.20 -13.62 -28.62
CA PRO A 328 -23.25 -12.62 -28.10
C PRO A 328 -23.43 -11.20 -28.67
N LEU A 329 -22.85 -10.27 -27.90
CA LEU A 329 -22.67 -8.81 -27.99
C LEU A 329 -22.71 -8.13 -29.38
N GLY A 330 -23.49 -7.05 -29.49
CA GLY A 330 -23.30 -5.99 -30.48
C GLY A 330 -24.57 -5.19 -30.78
N GLU A 331 -24.47 -3.86 -30.68
CA GLU A 331 -25.39 -2.86 -31.26
C GLU A 331 -26.71 -2.57 -30.50
N ARG A 332 -26.64 -1.49 -29.71
CA ARG A 332 -27.76 -0.69 -29.16
C ARG A 332 -28.47 0.05 -30.31
N PRO A 333 -29.72 0.56 -30.19
CA PRO A 333 -29.92 1.86 -29.53
C PRO A 333 -31.26 2.04 -28.73
N TYR A 334 -31.17 2.95 -27.76
CA TYR A 334 -32.18 3.87 -27.19
C TYR A 334 -33.70 3.66 -27.40
N PHE A 335 -34.50 3.75 -26.33
CA PHE A 335 -35.24 4.95 -25.88
C PHE A 335 -36.28 4.54 -24.81
N CYS A 336 -36.45 5.39 -23.79
CA CYS A 336 -37.52 5.26 -22.78
C CYS A 336 -38.81 5.94 -23.24
N ALA A 337 -39.92 5.42 -22.72
CA ALA A 337 -41.29 5.95 -22.69
C ALA A 337 -42.09 5.84 -23.99
N GLY A 338 -43.08 4.93 -23.98
CA GLY A 338 -44.32 5.11 -24.72
C GLY A 338 -45.29 5.89 -23.83
N ASP A 339 -45.91 6.90 -24.42
CA ASP A 339 -46.94 7.77 -23.88
C ASP A 339 -48.16 7.00 -23.35
N LEU A 340 -48.60 7.34 -22.13
CA LEU A 340 -49.92 7.94 -21.83
C LEU A 340 -50.02 8.30 -20.34
#